data_AF-A0A401QB29-F1
#
_entry.id   AF-A0A401QB29-F1
#
_cell.length_a   1.000
_cell.length_b   1.000
_cell.length_c   1.000
_cell.angle_alpha   90.00
_cell.angle_beta   90.00
_cell.angle_gamma   90.00
#
_symmetry.space_group_name_H-M   'P 1'
#
loop_
_entity.id
_entity.type
_entity.pdbx_description
1 polymer ?
#
loop_
_entity_poly.entity_id
_entity_poly.type
_entity_poly.pdbx_seq_one_letter_code
_entity_poly.pdbx_strand_id
1 'polypeptide(L)'
;MVTDAFRNLLSFQNNDLLWADYEEKLSDQAMRTLETYLSQFPTFKKRIAKRGRKLVDYDRFRHHLESLQSAKKKDEAKITKAEEEFITAQNEFEELNAQLREELPELWNRYGMLQ
;
A
#
# COMPACT_ATOMS: atom_id res chain seq x y z
N MET A 1 -42.19 -32.98 32.95
CA MET A 1 -41.49 -32.05 33.89
C MET A 1 -39.98 -32.25 33.88
N VAL A 2 -39.40 -33.37 34.37
CA VAL A 2 -37.92 -33.57 34.35
C VAL A 2 -37.35 -33.68 32.93
N THR A 3 -38.07 -34.34 32.02
CA THR A 3 -37.71 -34.47 30.61
C THR A 3 -37.77 -33.15 29.84
N ASP A 4 -38.72 -32.27 30.16
CA ASP A 4 -38.85 -30.96 29.50
C ASP A 4 -37.77 -29.98 29.98
N ALA A 5 -37.43 -30.01 31.28
CA ALA A 5 -36.32 -29.24 31.83
C ALA A 5 -34.98 -29.64 31.20
N PHE A 6 -34.75 -30.95 31.01
CA PHE A 6 -33.53 -31.46 30.36
C PHE A 6 -33.47 -31.08 28.87
N ARG A 7 -34.60 -31.13 28.17
CA ARG A 7 -34.70 -30.72 26.75
C ARG A 7 -34.42 -29.22 26.57
N ASN A 8 -34.93 -28.38 27.47
CA ASN A 8 -34.68 -26.94 27.45
C ASN A 8 -33.21 -26.59 27.77
N LEU A 9 -32.58 -27.32 28.69
CA LEU A 9 -31.16 -27.13 28.98
C LEU A 9 -30.29 -27.49 27.76
N LEU A 10 -30.59 -28.61 27.09
CA LEU A 10 -29.93 -29.01 25.84
C LEU A 10 -30.16 -27.98 24.72
N SER A 11 -31.37 -27.41 24.59
CA SER A 11 -31.61 -26.37 23.58
C SER A 11 -30.84 -25.09 23.87
N PHE A 12 -30.71 -24.70 25.13
CA PHE A 12 -29.89 -23.54 25.53
C PHE A 12 -28.42 -23.77 25.22
N GLN A 13 -27.85 -24.92 25.62
CA GLN A 13 -26.47 -25.27 25.31
C GLN A 13 -26.19 -25.33 23.80
N ASN A 14 -27.12 -25.85 23.01
CA ASN A 14 -27.00 -25.85 21.55
C ASN A 14 -27.05 -24.42 20.96
N ASN A 15 -27.86 -23.53 21.54
CA ASN A 15 -27.91 -22.13 21.11
C ASN A 15 -26.61 -21.40 21.43
N ASP A 16 -26.06 -21.60 22.63
CA ASP A 16 -24.77 -21.01 23.04
C ASP A 16 -23.62 -21.47 22.13
N LEU A 17 -23.60 -22.76 21.75
CA LEU A 17 -22.61 -23.30 20.81
C LEU A 17 -22.73 -22.67 19.40
N LEU A 18 -23.95 -22.46 18.91
CA LEU A 18 -24.20 -21.82 17.62
C LEU A 18 -23.75 -20.36 17.61
N TRP A 19 -23.98 -19.62 18.70
CA TRP A 19 -23.51 -18.24 18.84
C TRP A 19 -21.99 -18.16 18.92
N ALA A 20 -21.35 -19.06 19.67
CA ALA A 20 -19.90 -19.12 19.76
C ALA A 20 -19.24 -19.42 18.40
N ASP A 21 -19.76 -20.41 17.66
CA ASP A 21 -19.28 -20.74 16.30
C ASP A 21 -19.52 -19.59 15.31
N TYR A 22 -20.64 -18.87 15.43
CA TYR A 22 -20.92 -17.69 14.61
C TYR A 22 -19.94 -16.54 14.90
N GLU A 23 -19.70 -16.25 16.18
CA GLU A 23 -18.75 -15.22 16.60
C GLU A 23 -17.33 -15.55 16.13
N GLU A 24 -16.89 -16.79 16.31
CA GLU A 24 -15.59 -17.28 15.84
C GLU A 24 -15.46 -17.10 14.32
N LYS A 25 -16.47 -17.53 13.54
CA LYS A 25 -16.47 -17.38 12.08
C LYS A 25 -16.44 -15.93 11.64
N LEU A 26 -17.22 -15.05 12.26
CA LEU A 26 -17.21 -13.62 11.94
C LEU A 26 -15.83 -13.01 12.22
N SER A 27 -15.24 -13.32 13.37
CA SER A 27 -13.91 -12.86 13.74
C SER A 27 -12.86 -13.35 12.75
N ASP A 28 -12.82 -14.65 12.48
CA ASP A 28 -11.76 -15.24 11.66
C ASP A 28 -11.89 -14.95 10.17
N GLN A 29 -13.11 -14.89 9.63
CA GLN A 29 -13.33 -14.77 8.18
C GLN A 29 -13.48 -13.31 7.74
N ALA A 30 -14.26 -12.51 8.48
CA ALA A 30 -14.55 -11.13 8.10
C ALA A 30 -13.55 -10.16 8.76
N MET A 31 -13.41 -10.22 10.09
CA MET A 31 -12.59 -9.25 10.83
C MET A 31 -11.11 -9.35 10.45
N ARG A 32 -10.52 -10.56 10.46
CA ARG A 32 -9.11 -10.74 10.06
C ARG A 32 -8.83 -10.33 8.62
N THR A 33 -9.74 -10.62 7.70
CA THR A 33 -9.61 -10.21 6.29
C THR A 33 -9.59 -8.68 6.18
N LEU A 34 -10.50 -8.00 6.88
CA LEU A 34 -10.56 -6.54 6.91
C LEU A 34 -9.32 -5.93 7.56
N GLU A 35 -8.84 -6.48 8.67
CA GLU A 35 -7.61 -6.03 9.34
C GLU A 35 -6.39 -6.16 8.42
N THR A 36 -6.28 -7.30 7.73
CA THR A 36 -5.20 -7.54 6.76
C THR A 36 -5.24 -6.54 5.62
N TYR A 37 -6.43 -6.19 5.11
CA TYR A 37 -6.60 -5.14 4.10
C TYR A 37 -6.18 -3.76 4.63
N LEU A 38 -6.74 -3.34 5.76
CA LEU A 38 -6.50 -2.01 6.31
C LEU A 38 -5.04 -1.80 6.74
N SER A 39 -4.36 -2.87 7.19
CA SER A 39 -2.96 -2.81 7.61
C SER A 39 -1.98 -2.46 6.48
N GLN A 40 -2.37 -2.61 5.21
CA GLN A 40 -1.52 -2.28 4.06
C GLN A 40 -1.45 -0.77 3.79
N PHE A 41 -2.50 -0.01 4.12
CA PHE A 41 -2.61 1.41 3.78
C PHE A 41 -1.50 2.30 4.36
N PRO A 42 -1.08 2.15 5.64
CA PRO A 42 0.03 2.94 6.18
C PRO A 42 1.32 2.78 5.37
N THR A 43 1.61 1.57 4.88
CA THR A 43 2.78 1.29 4.05
C THR A 43 2.66 1.98 2.69
N PHE A 44 1.53 1.84 2.01
CA PHE A 44 1.28 2.55 0.74
C PHE A 44 1.33 4.07 0.89
N LYS A 45 0.73 4.64 1.94
CA LYS A 45 0.80 6.08 2.23
C LYS A 45 2.25 6.57 2.36
N LYS A 46 3.09 5.82 3.10
CA LYS A 46 4.52 6.15 3.22
C LYS A 46 5.26 6.11 1.88
N ARG A 47 4.98 5.10 1.05
CA ARG A 47 5.59 4.96 -0.29
C ARG A 47 5.13 6.05 -1.25
N ILE A 48 3.84 6.38 -1.28
CA ILE A 48 3.30 7.51 -2.07
C ILE A 48 3.96 8.82 -1.65
N ALA A 49 4.07 9.09 -0.35
CA ALA A 49 4.76 10.28 0.14
C ALA A 49 6.25 10.29 -0.25
N LYS A 50 6.93 9.13 -0.21
CA LYS A 50 8.31 8.99 -0.67
C LYS A 50 8.44 9.28 -2.17
N ARG A 51 7.56 8.72 -3.01
CA ARG A 51 7.49 9.01 -4.45
C ARG A 51 7.31 10.51 -4.71
N GLY A 52 6.43 11.18 -3.96
CA GLY A 52 6.23 12.62 -4.06
C GLY A 52 7.51 13.44 -3.82
N ARG A 53 8.30 13.08 -2.80
CA ARG A 53 9.61 13.71 -2.55
C ARG A 53 10.61 13.43 -3.66
N LYS A 54 10.65 12.19 -4.16
CA LYS A 54 11.57 11.79 -5.24
C LYS A 54 11.25 12.42 -6.59
N LEU A 55 9.98 12.72 -6.87
CA LEU A 55 9.59 13.51 -8.03
C LEU A 55 10.18 14.93 -7.96
N VAL A 56 10.16 15.56 -6.78
CA VAL A 56 10.75 16.89 -6.58
C VAL A 56 12.27 16.85 -6.79
N ASP A 57 12.96 15.84 -6.25
CA ASP A 57 14.40 15.65 -6.48
C ASP A 57 14.70 15.46 -7.99
N TYR A 58 13.94 14.60 -8.66
CA TYR A 58 14.04 14.36 -10.10
C TYR A 58 13.91 15.65 -10.91
N ASP A 59 12.85 16.43 -10.68
CA ASP A 59 12.60 17.70 -11.39
C ASP A 59 13.72 18.71 -11.12
N ARG A 60 14.21 18.79 -9.87
CA ARG A 60 15.31 19.66 -9.49
C ARG A 60 16.59 19.33 -10.26
N PHE A 61 16.99 18.07 -10.30
CA PHE A 61 18.23 17.66 -10.97
C PHE A 61 18.11 17.75 -12.50
N ARG A 62 16.93 17.44 -13.06
CA ARG A 62 16.64 17.65 -14.49
C ARG A 62 16.85 19.10 -14.89
N HIS A 63 16.23 20.02 -14.15
CA HIS A 63 16.37 21.46 -14.42
C HIS A 63 17.80 21.97 -14.18
N HIS A 64 18.51 21.41 -13.19
CA HIS A 64 19.92 21.74 -12.98
C HIS A 64 20.77 21.36 -14.20
N LEU A 65 20.59 20.15 -14.72
CA LEU A 65 21.28 19.67 -15.91
C LEU A 65 20.94 20.50 -17.16
N GLU A 66 19.65 20.76 -17.40
CA GLU A 66 19.18 21.59 -18.52
C GLU A 66 19.79 23.01 -18.48
N SER A 67 19.87 23.60 -17.28
CA SER A 67 20.48 24.93 -17.11
C SER A 67 21.99 24.93 -17.42
N LEU A 68 22.71 23.84 -17.09
CA LEU A 68 24.14 23.74 -17.38
C LEU A 68 24.39 23.47 -18.87
N GLN A 69 23.56 22.64 -19.51
CA GLN A 69 23.67 22.30 -20.93
C GLN A 69 23.31 23.49 -21.85
N SER A 70 22.39 24.36 -21.42
CA SER A 70 21.99 25.57 -22.16
C SER A 70 22.92 26.77 -21.95
N ALA A 71 23.92 26.68 -21.07
CA ALA A 71 24.86 27.74 -20.81
C ALA A 71 25.75 28.04 -22.03
N LYS A 72 26.00 29.32 -22.32
CA LYS A 72 26.86 29.77 -23.44
C LYS A 72 28.30 29.25 -23.33
N LYS A 73 28.80 29.10 -22.10
CA LYS A 73 30.11 28.50 -21.80
C LYS A 73 29.86 27.17 -21.10
N LYS A 74 30.20 26.07 -21.78
CA LYS A 74 30.04 24.72 -21.23
C LYS A 74 31.21 24.37 -20.33
N ASP A 75 30.89 23.82 -19.17
CA ASP A 75 31.83 23.29 -18.20
C ASP A 75 31.57 21.78 -18.10
N GLU A 76 32.30 21.02 -18.94
CA GLU A 76 32.07 19.59 -19.13
C GLU A 76 32.13 18.81 -17.81
N ALA A 77 33.06 19.16 -16.92
CA ALA A 77 33.19 18.49 -15.62
C ALA A 77 31.95 18.69 -14.73
N LYS A 78 31.32 19.88 -14.78
CA LYS A 78 30.07 20.13 -14.05
C LYS A 78 28.87 19.45 -14.71
N ILE A 79 28.85 19.39 -16.04
CA ILE A 79 27.79 18.72 -16.78
C ILE A 79 27.80 17.22 -16.45
N THR A 80 28.95 16.55 -16.54
CA THR A 80 29.07 15.13 -16.20
C THR A 80 28.60 14.84 -14.77
N LYS A 81 28.99 15.69 -13.80
CA LYS A 81 28.53 15.53 -12.42
C LYS A 81 27.01 15.69 -12.28
N ALA A 82 26.42 16.67 -12.95
CA ALA A 82 24.97 16.88 -12.93
C ALA A 82 24.20 15.74 -13.63
N GLU A 83 24.80 15.11 -14.65
CA GLU A 83 24.25 13.90 -15.30
C GLU A 83 24.21 12.72 -14.33
N GLU A 84 25.29 12.47 -13.58
CA GLU A 84 25.33 11.42 -12.56
C GLU A 84 24.27 11.63 -11.45
N GLU A 85 24.13 12.86 -10.96
CA GLU A 85 23.12 13.24 -9.98
C GLU A 85 21.69 13.07 -10.54
N PHE A 86 21.46 13.46 -11.80
CA PHE A 86 20.17 13.28 -12.47
C PHE A 86 19.82 11.79 -12.66
N ILE A 87 20.75 10.97 -13.15
CA ILE A 87 20.53 9.53 -13.36
C ILE A 87 20.17 8.85 -12.03
N THR A 88 20.86 9.23 -10.94
CA THR A 88 20.57 8.68 -9.61
C THR A 88 19.15 9.03 -9.17
N ALA A 89 18.74 10.30 -9.29
CA ALA A 89 17.40 10.73 -8.93
C ALA A 89 16.30 10.13 -9.84
N GLN A 90 16.59 9.98 -11.13
CA GLN A 90 15.70 9.33 -12.09
C GLN A 90 15.44 7.87 -11.71
N ASN A 91 16.50 7.10 -11.46
CA ASN A 91 16.37 5.68 -11.11
C ASN A 91 15.54 5.50 -9.82
N GLU A 92 15.83 6.27 -8.77
CA GLU A 92 15.10 6.19 -7.49
C GLU A 92 13.62 6.56 -7.63
N PHE A 93 13.30 7.57 -8.45
CA PHE A 93 11.92 7.96 -8.71
C PHE A 93 11.19 6.93 -9.55
N GLU A 94 11.79 6.49 -10.67
CA GLU A 94 11.16 5.58 -11.63
C GLU A 94 10.91 4.21 -11.01
N GLU A 95 11.84 3.68 -10.22
CA GLU A 95 11.66 2.41 -9.50
C GLU A 95 10.42 2.48 -8.58
N LEU A 96 10.36 3.49 -7.71
CA LEU A 96 9.23 3.68 -6.79
C LEU A 96 7.92 3.95 -7.54
N ASN A 97 7.97 4.70 -8.63
CA ASN A 97 6.81 5.03 -9.44
C ASN A 97 6.27 3.80 -10.19
N ALA A 98 7.15 2.95 -10.74
CA ALA A 98 6.76 1.71 -11.42
C ALA A 98 6.07 0.75 -10.45
N GLN A 99 6.70 0.47 -9.30
CA GLN A 99 6.12 -0.41 -8.28
C GLN A 99 4.74 0.09 -7.81
N LEU A 100 4.60 1.38 -7.53
CA LEU A 100 3.31 1.94 -7.09
C LEU A 100 2.24 1.91 -8.18
N ARG A 101 2.62 2.03 -9.46
CA ARG A 101 1.67 1.91 -10.59
C ARG A 101 1.15 0.49 -10.78
N GLU A 102 1.96 -0.50 -10.45
CA GLU A 102 1.58 -1.91 -10.50
C GLU A 102 0.71 -2.28 -9.28
N GLU A 103 1.19 -1.97 -8.08
CA GLU A 103 0.58 -2.46 -6.85
C GLU A 103 -0.70 -1.72 -6.44
N LEU A 104 -0.86 -0.43 -6.75
CA LEU A 104 -2.06 0.32 -6.34
C LEU A 104 -3.34 -0.18 -7.05
N PRO A 105 -3.34 -0.40 -8.38
CA PRO A 105 -4.45 -1.07 -9.05
C PRO A 105 -4.69 -2.49 -8.54
N GLU A 106 -3.64 -3.26 -8.24
CA GLU A 106 -3.81 -4.60 -7.67
C GLU A 106 -4.49 -4.56 -6.30
N LEU A 107 -4.07 -3.64 -5.42
CA LEU A 107 -4.71 -3.42 -4.12
C LEU A 107 -6.18 -3.03 -4.29
N TRP A 108 -6.48 -2.16 -5.26
CA TRP A 108 -7.85 -1.80 -5.58
C TRP A 108 -8.65 -2.98 -6.12
N ASN A 109 -8.12 -3.77 -7.05
CA ASN A 109 -8.84 -4.91 -7.63
C ASN A 109 -9.03 -6.06 -6.63
N ARG A 110 -8.09 -6.23 -5.69
CA ARG A 110 -8.15 -7.32 -4.69
C ARG A 110 -9.26 -7.12 -3.66
N TYR A 111 -9.65 -5.87 -3.36
CA TYR A 111 -10.58 -5.56 -2.26
C TYR A 111 -11.69 -4.57 -2.65
N GLY A 112 -11.45 -3.74 -3.66
CA GLY A 112 -12.44 -2.93 -4.34
C GLY A 112 -13.33 -3.85 -5.16
N MET A 113 -14.44 -4.23 -4.54
CA MET A 113 -15.65 -4.77 -5.14
C MET A 113 -15.82 -4.35 -6.62
N LEU A 114 -15.33 -5.17 -7.54
CA LEU A 114 -15.79 -5.32 -8.91
C LEU A 114 -16.24 -6.78 -8.99
N GLN A 115 -17.57 -6.99 -8.92
CA GLN A 115 -18.45 -7.24 -10.07
C GLN A 115 -18.17 -8.60 -10.70
#